data_AF-A0A954FSW5-F1
#
_entry.id   AF-A0A954FSW5-F1
#
_cell.length_a   1.000
_cell.length_b   1.000
_cell.length_c   1.000
_cell.angle_alpha   90.00
_cell.angle_beta   90.00
_cell.angle_gamma   90.00
#
_symmetry.space_group_name_H-M   'P 1'
#
loop_
_entity.id
_entity.type
_entity.pdbx_description
1 polymer ?
#
loop_
_entity_poly.entity_id
_entity_poly.type
_entity_poly.pdbx_seq_one_letter_code
_entity_poly.pdbx_strand_id
1 'polypeptide(L)'
;APNIFEVKPETKLVSQSIKVYLDTTRVKGWNEIDAVQLVSSNNSRQWATKASASSTYATRAGKSESREITWDSLPPSVVKTVPQAGSTDVDPDLKEIAVTFSKDMLTDRMWAVVQISNETFPKTRKGIHYLDDKRTCVIPVDLEPGKMYVIWFNRGRFNSFRDTENNPAVPYLLVFKTKSK
;
A
#
# COMPACT_ATOMS: atom_id res chain seq x y z
N ALA A 1 -6.22 4.00 -35.00
CA ALA A 1 -7.65 4.39 -35.02
C ALA A 1 -7.71 5.91 -34.89
N PRO A 2 -8.69 6.64 -35.45
CA PRO A 2 -8.70 8.09 -35.37
C PRO A 2 -8.76 8.53 -33.89
N ASN A 3 -7.80 9.31 -33.41
CA ASN A 3 -7.74 9.74 -31.99
C ASN A 3 -8.76 10.83 -31.64
N ILE A 4 -9.74 11.07 -32.51
CA ILE A 4 -10.70 12.17 -32.43
C ILE A 4 -12.09 11.59 -32.66
N PHE A 5 -12.98 11.78 -31.69
CA PHE A 5 -14.40 11.50 -31.80
C PHE A 5 -15.16 12.83 -31.94
N GLU A 6 -15.68 13.10 -33.14
CA GLU A 6 -16.40 14.34 -33.45
C GLU A 6 -17.89 14.06 -33.58
N VAL A 7 -18.72 14.79 -32.82
CA VAL A 7 -20.18 14.72 -32.88
C VAL A 7 -20.70 16.04 -33.43
N LYS A 8 -21.42 15.99 -34.56
CA LYS A 8 -22.06 17.15 -35.17
C LYS A 8 -23.57 17.09 -34.92
N PRO A 9 -24.19 18.13 -34.32
CA PRO A 9 -25.63 18.16 -34.17
C PRO A 9 -26.30 18.34 -35.53
N GLU A 10 -27.44 17.68 -35.75
CA GLU A 10 -28.22 17.80 -37.00
C GLU A 10 -28.89 19.17 -37.16
N THR A 11 -29.10 19.88 -36.05
CA THR A 11 -29.69 21.22 -36.02
C THR A 11 -28.87 22.16 -35.15
N LYS A 12 -29.09 23.46 -35.31
CA LYS A 12 -28.42 24.48 -34.48
C LYS A 12 -28.88 24.33 -33.03
N LEU A 13 -27.93 24.02 -32.14
CA LEU A 13 -28.18 23.83 -30.71
C LEU A 13 -27.70 25.05 -29.92
N VAL A 14 -28.54 25.54 -29.00
CA VAL A 14 -28.15 26.49 -27.94
C VAL A 14 -28.33 25.77 -26.61
N SER A 15 -27.27 25.62 -25.84
CA SER A 15 -27.31 24.94 -24.55
C SER A 15 -26.32 25.56 -23.56
N GLN A 16 -26.67 25.50 -22.28
CA GLN A 16 -25.77 25.83 -21.17
C GLN A 16 -24.93 24.62 -20.72
N SER A 17 -25.34 23.40 -21.07
CA SER A 17 -24.69 22.17 -20.64
C SER A 17 -24.82 21.07 -21.69
N ILE A 18 -23.77 20.26 -21.85
CA ILE A 18 -23.77 19.09 -22.73
C ILE A 18 -23.36 17.88 -21.90
N LYS A 19 -24.11 16.79 -22.01
CA LYS A 19 -23.78 15.50 -21.40
C LYS A 19 -23.51 14.49 -22.50
N VAL A 20 -22.36 13.82 -22.43
CA VAL A 20 -21.95 12.80 -23.40
C VAL A 20 -21.89 11.45 -22.68
N TYR A 21 -22.53 10.43 -23.26
CA TYR A 21 -22.39 9.04 -22.83
C TYR A 21 -21.51 8.32 -23.83
N LEU A 22 -20.43 7.69 -23.34
CA LEU A 22 -19.48 6.95 -24.16
C LEU A 22 -19.41 5.51 -23.64
N ASP A 23 -19.58 4.54 -24.55
CA ASP A 23 -19.30 3.14 -24.27
C ASP A 23 -17.85 2.83 -24.71
N THR A 24 -16.94 2.89 -23.75
CA THR A 24 -15.50 2.69 -23.95
C THR A 24 -15.13 1.23 -24.24
N THR A 25 -16.06 0.28 -24.11
CA THR A 25 -15.78 -1.14 -24.36
C THR A 25 -15.77 -1.49 -25.85
N ARG A 26 -16.36 -0.64 -26.69
CA ARG A 26 -16.47 -0.85 -28.14
C ARG A 26 -15.15 -0.70 -28.89
N VAL A 27 -14.17 -0.02 -28.31
CA VAL A 27 -12.84 0.19 -28.91
C VAL A 27 -11.76 -0.15 -27.89
N LYS A 28 -10.99 -1.20 -28.17
CA LYS A 28 -9.86 -1.62 -27.32
C LYS A 28 -8.82 -0.48 -27.24
N GLY A 29 -8.54 -0.03 -26.02
CA GLY A 29 -7.55 1.02 -25.75
C GLY A 29 -8.12 2.45 -25.64
N TRP A 30 -9.44 2.64 -25.72
CA TRP A 30 -10.10 3.93 -25.50
C TRP A 30 -10.65 4.03 -24.07
N ASN A 31 -9.76 4.00 -23.09
CA ASN A 31 -10.10 4.00 -21.67
C ASN A 31 -10.09 5.41 -21.03
N GLU A 32 -9.83 6.47 -21.80
CA GLU A 32 -9.65 7.83 -21.29
C GLU A 32 -10.18 8.87 -22.28
N ILE A 33 -10.68 9.98 -21.73
CA ILE A 33 -10.99 11.20 -22.47
C ILE A 33 -9.92 12.22 -22.08
N ASP A 34 -8.97 12.49 -22.98
CA ASP A 34 -7.85 13.40 -22.73
C ASP A 34 -8.30 14.88 -22.76
N ALA A 35 -9.15 15.24 -23.73
CA ALA A 35 -9.69 16.59 -23.84
C ALA A 35 -11.07 16.63 -24.51
N VAL A 36 -11.84 17.68 -24.18
CA VAL A 36 -13.10 18.02 -24.84
C VAL A 36 -13.05 19.47 -25.30
N GLN A 37 -13.48 19.71 -26.53
CA GLN A 37 -13.63 21.04 -27.12
C GLN A 37 -15.00 21.19 -27.76
N LEU A 38 -15.61 22.37 -27.61
CA LEU A 38 -16.78 22.79 -28.38
C LEU A 38 -16.33 23.67 -29.54
N VAL A 39 -16.86 23.38 -30.72
CA VAL A 39 -16.63 24.18 -31.93
C VAL A 39 -17.97 24.77 -32.37
N SER A 40 -18.06 26.10 -32.41
CA SER A 40 -19.26 26.81 -32.86
C SER A 40 -19.32 26.94 -34.38
N SER A 41 -20.47 27.29 -34.93
CA SER A 41 -20.67 27.50 -36.37
C SER A 41 -19.80 28.63 -36.96
N ASN A 42 -19.29 29.53 -36.12
CA ASN A 42 -18.34 30.58 -36.51
C ASN A 42 -16.87 30.14 -36.37
N ASN A 43 -16.59 28.84 -36.22
CA ASN A 43 -15.27 28.26 -35.96
C ASN A 43 -14.60 28.71 -34.65
N SER A 44 -15.31 29.40 -33.75
CA SER A 44 -14.77 29.65 -32.40
C SER A 44 -14.69 28.33 -31.63
N ARG A 45 -13.59 28.18 -30.89
CA ARG A 45 -13.25 26.97 -30.14
C ARG A 45 -13.25 27.29 -28.65
N GLN A 46 -13.96 26.47 -27.88
CA GLN A 46 -14.02 26.58 -26.43
C GLN A 46 -13.50 25.28 -25.83
N TRP A 47 -12.42 25.38 -25.08
CA TRP A 47 -11.86 24.26 -24.32
C TRP A 47 -12.53 24.17 -22.96
N ALA A 48 -12.68 22.96 -22.43
CA ALA A 48 -13.09 22.78 -21.04
C ALA A 48 -12.08 23.47 -20.11
N THR A 49 -12.55 24.34 -19.22
CA THR A 49 -11.69 25.02 -18.22
C THR A 49 -11.65 24.26 -16.89
N LYS A 50 -12.62 23.37 -16.66
CA LYS A 50 -12.70 22.47 -15.49
C LYS A 50 -13.35 21.15 -15.92
N ALA A 51 -12.97 20.06 -15.27
CA ALA A 51 -13.59 18.74 -15.41
C ALA A 51 -13.62 18.01 -14.06
N SER A 52 -14.62 17.18 -13.86
CA SER A 52 -14.73 16.26 -12.71
C SER A 52 -15.09 14.88 -13.24
N ALA A 53 -14.51 13.82 -12.67
CA ALA A 53 -14.81 12.44 -13.03
C ALA A 53 -14.90 11.58 -11.78
N SER A 54 -15.74 10.54 -11.80
CA SER A 54 -15.82 9.55 -10.73
C SER A 54 -14.59 8.62 -10.69
N SER A 55 -13.76 8.65 -11.74
CA SER A 55 -12.49 7.93 -11.86
C SER A 55 -11.55 8.64 -12.84
N THR A 56 -10.23 8.51 -12.67
CA THR A 56 -9.24 9.11 -13.59
C THR A 56 -8.04 8.20 -13.80
N TYR A 57 -7.57 8.10 -15.05
CA TYR A 57 -6.42 7.29 -15.44
C TYR A 57 -5.09 7.84 -14.89
N ALA A 58 -5.05 9.15 -14.60
CA ALA A 58 -3.93 9.83 -13.96
C ALA A 58 -3.63 9.35 -12.52
N THR A 59 -4.42 8.43 -11.95
CA THR A 59 -4.19 7.87 -10.61
C THR A 59 -3.21 6.70 -10.62
N ARG A 60 -2.05 6.84 -11.29
CA ARG A 60 -0.87 6.03 -10.99
C ARG A 60 0.24 6.96 -10.49
N ALA A 61 0.59 6.75 -9.22
CA ALA A 61 1.56 7.46 -8.40
C ALA A 61 1.12 8.88 -7.94
N GLY A 62 0.58 8.93 -6.71
CA GLY A 62 0.83 10.03 -5.79
C GLY A 62 0.26 11.40 -6.15
N LYS A 63 -1.07 11.56 -6.14
CA LYS A 63 -1.63 12.82 -5.65
C LYS A 63 -1.91 12.64 -4.16
N SER A 64 -0.97 13.11 -3.35
CA SER A 64 -1.29 13.57 -2.00
C SER A 64 -2.32 14.68 -2.19
N GLU A 65 -3.60 14.35 -2.01
CA GLU A 65 -4.44 15.27 -1.25
C GLU A 65 -3.62 15.61 0.00
N SER A 66 -3.56 16.88 0.39
CA SER A 66 -3.04 17.24 1.70
C SER A 66 -4.02 16.71 2.74
N ARG A 67 -4.01 15.39 2.96
CA ARG A 67 -4.47 14.84 4.22
C ARG A 67 -3.61 15.51 5.27
N GLU A 68 -4.24 16.24 6.19
CA GLU A 68 -3.55 16.71 7.37
C GLU A 68 -2.79 15.52 7.95
N ILE A 69 -1.48 15.71 8.18
CA ILE A 69 -0.66 14.68 8.81
C ILE A 69 -1.07 14.65 10.27
N THR A 70 -2.07 13.81 10.56
CA THR A 70 -2.53 13.49 11.90
C THR A 70 -1.95 12.14 12.32
N TRP A 71 -1.97 11.86 13.61
CA TRP A 71 -1.57 10.57 14.15
C TRP A 71 -2.29 9.41 13.44
N ASP A 72 -3.60 9.52 13.22
CA ASP A 72 -4.42 8.49 12.60
C ASP A 72 -4.09 8.29 11.12
N SER A 73 -3.72 9.36 10.41
CA SER A 73 -3.37 9.30 8.98
C SER A 73 -2.03 8.62 8.67
N LEU A 74 -1.12 8.58 9.64
CA LEU A 74 0.22 8.00 9.45
C LEU A 74 0.19 6.47 9.56
N PRO A 75 0.97 5.73 8.76
CA PRO A 75 1.03 4.29 8.91
C PRO A 75 1.65 3.90 10.27
N PRO A 76 1.25 2.76 10.86
CA PRO A 76 1.96 2.22 12.02
C PRO A 76 3.42 1.94 11.65
N SER A 77 4.32 2.22 12.58
CA SER A 77 5.76 1.96 12.45
C SER A 77 6.21 0.99 13.53
N VAL A 78 7.23 0.19 13.27
CA VAL A 78 7.89 -0.60 14.31
C VAL A 78 8.66 0.34 15.22
N VAL A 79 8.40 0.26 16.53
CA VAL A 79 9.08 1.06 17.56
C VAL A 79 10.07 0.25 18.40
N LYS A 80 9.92 -1.08 18.41
CA LYS A 80 10.83 -1.98 19.12
C LYS A 80 10.80 -3.38 18.50
N THR A 81 11.95 -4.05 18.52
CA THR A 81 12.04 -5.49 18.29
C THR A 81 12.84 -6.16 19.40
N VAL A 82 12.51 -7.41 19.69
CA VAL A 82 13.34 -8.32 20.48
C VAL A 82 13.59 -9.55 19.61
N PRO A 83 14.84 -9.85 19.22
CA PRO A 83 16.04 -9.07 19.49
C PRO A 83 16.00 -7.71 18.79
N GLN A 84 16.83 -6.77 19.27
CA GLN A 84 17.00 -5.48 18.61
C GLN A 84 17.65 -5.69 17.23
N ALA A 85 17.22 -4.92 16.23
CA ALA A 85 17.87 -4.95 14.93
C ALA A 85 19.35 -4.54 15.05
N GLY A 86 20.21 -5.31 14.38
CA GLY A 86 21.66 -5.14 14.42
C GLY A 86 22.36 -5.86 15.57
N SER A 87 21.64 -6.45 16.54
CA SER A 87 22.27 -7.22 17.62
C SER A 87 23.08 -8.40 17.07
N THR A 88 24.30 -8.60 17.59
CA THR A 88 25.23 -9.63 17.10
C THR A 88 25.54 -10.75 18.09
N ASP A 89 24.99 -10.66 19.30
CA ASP A 89 25.23 -11.55 20.44
C ASP A 89 23.94 -12.15 21.00
N VAL A 90 22.89 -12.24 20.16
CA VAL A 90 21.58 -12.73 20.56
C VAL A 90 21.69 -14.16 21.10
N ASP A 91 21.02 -14.44 22.21
CA ASP A 91 21.01 -15.79 22.76
C ASP A 91 20.29 -16.75 21.80
N PRO A 92 20.95 -17.83 21.29
CA PRO A 92 20.27 -18.83 20.47
C PRO A 92 19.16 -19.57 21.22
N ASP A 93 19.10 -19.48 22.55
CA ASP A 93 17.97 -20.01 23.33
C ASP A 93 16.78 -19.07 23.41
N LEU A 94 16.83 -17.88 22.82
CA LEU A 94 15.66 -17.02 22.67
C LEU A 94 14.59 -17.77 21.85
N LYS A 95 13.44 -18.01 22.48
CA LYS A 95 12.37 -18.81 21.89
C LYS A 95 11.37 -17.98 21.09
N GLU A 96 11.41 -16.66 21.19
CA GLU A 96 10.40 -15.79 20.59
C GLU A 96 11.03 -14.50 20.08
N ILE A 97 10.56 -14.05 18.92
CA ILE A 97 10.83 -12.71 18.40
C ILE A 97 9.59 -11.87 18.67
N ALA A 98 9.77 -10.67 19.20
CA ALA A 98 8.69 -9.71 19.41
C ALA A 98 8.88 -8.48 18.51
N VAL A 99 7.80 -8.00 17.91
CA VAL A 99 7.75 -6.73 17.18
C VAL A 99 6.64 -5.86 17.76
N THR A 100 7.00 -4.66 18.22
CA THR A 100 6.05 -3.69 18.79
C THR A 100 5.82 -2.56 17.82
N PHE A 101 4.56 -2.25 17.55
CA PHE A 101 4.14 -1.17 16.65
C PHE A 101 3.76 0.11 17.42
N SER A 102 3.78 1.24 16.73
CA SER A 102 3.41 2.55 17.29
C SER A 102 1.92 2.70 17.61
N LYS A 103 1.06 1.88 17.00
CA LYS A 103 -0.40 1.95 17.11
C LYS A 103 -1.02 0.61 17.48
N ASP A 104 -2.26 0.65 17.92
CA ASP A 104 -3.10 -0.54 18.09
C ASP A 104 -3.31 -1.21 16.72
N MET A 105 -3.17 -2.53 16.69
CA MET A 105 -3.16 -3.32 15.47
C MET A 105 -4.41 -4.20 15.39
N LEU A 106 -4.79 -4.59 14.17
CA LEU A 106 -5.70 -5.73 13.99
C LEU A 106 -4.98 -7.00 14.46
N THR A 107 -5.59 -7.76 15.37
CA THR A 107 -4.90 -8.84 16.09
C THR A 107 -5.31 -10.26 15.71
N ASP A 108 -6.53 -10.49 15.19
CA ASP A 108 -6.96 -11.82 14.77
C ASP A 108 -6.33 -12.21 13.43
N ARG A 109 -5.27 -13.04 13.49
CA ARG A 109 -4.63 -13.63 12.30
C ARG A 109 -4.12 -12.60 11.26
N MET A 110 -3.76 -11.40 11.75
CA MET A 110 -3.30 -10.27 10.95
C MET A 110 -1.80 -10.02 11.14
N TRP A 111 -0.98 -10.75 10.39
CA TRP A 111 0.48 -10.58 10.40
C TRP A 111 1.09 -11.01 9.07
N ALA A 112 2.20 -10.38 8.70
CA ALA A 112 3.01 -10.79 7.55
C ALA A 112 4.49 -10.82 7.95
N VAL A 113 4.95 -12.00 8.36
CA VAL A 113 6.35 -12.30 8.67
C VAL A 113 6.95 -12.96 7.43
N VAL A 114 7.87 -12.27 6.76
CA VAL A 114 8.26 -12.60 5.38
C VAL A 114 9.75 -12.91 5.31
N GLN A 115 10.09 -14.03 4.68
CA GLN A 115 11.47 -14.46 4.45
C GLN A 115 12.07 -13.86 3.18
N ILE A 116 13.39 -13.67 3.17
CA ILE A 116 14.17 -13.44 1.94
C ILE A 116 14.66 -14.77 1.37
N SER A 117 15.21 -15.64 2.23
CA SER A 117 15.63 -16.99 1.90
C SER A 117 15.34 -17.94 3.06
N ASN A 118 15.13 -19.23 2.76
CA ASN A 118 14.94 -20.25 3.79
C ASN A 118 16.17 -20.39 4.70
N GLU A 119 17.36 -20.08 4.21
CA GLU A 119 18.63 -20.22 4.95
C GLU A 119 18.74 -19.23 6.11
N THR A 120 18.33 -17.98 5.88
CA THR A 120 18.44 -16.88 6.84
C THR A 120 17.16 -16.63 7.62
N PHE A 121 16.10 -17.39 7.35
CA PHE A 121 14.84 -17.29 8.07
C PHE A 121 14.81 -18.29 9.25
N PRO A 122 14.36 -17.88 10.45
CA PRO A 122 14.24 -18.81 11.56
C PRO A 122 13.16 -19.85 11.29
N LYS A 123 13.33 -21.05 11.87
CA LYS A 123 12.22 -22.02 11.92
C LYS A 123 11.14 -21.43 12.82
N THR A 124 9.95 -21.23 12.27
CA THR A 124 8.81 -20.68 13.02
C THR A 124 8.00 -21.83 13.62
N ARG A 125 7.59 -21.66 14.89
CA ARG A 125 6.62 -22.56 15.54
C ARG A 125 5.20 -22.00 15.38
N LYS A 126 4.20 -22.83 15.68
CA LYS A 126 2.80 -22.38 15.70
C LYS A 126 2.58 -21.36 16.83
N GLY A 127 1.56 -20.53 16.68
CA GLY A 127 1.13 -19.60 17.72
C GLY A 127 1.71 -18.20 17.60
N ILE A 128 1.84 -17.66 16.38
CA ILE A 128 2.01 -16.21 16.22
C ILE A 128 0.76 -15.53 16.79
N HIS A 129 0.94 -14.54 17.66
CA HIS A 129 -0.15 -13.86 18.34
C HIS A 129 0.24 -12.45 18.75
N TYR A 130 -0.75 -11.63 19.07
CA TYR A 130 -0.54 -10.36 19.74
C TYR A 130 -0.64 -10.51 21.25
N LEU A 131 0.15 -9.73 21.99
CA LEU A 131 -0.03 -9.54 23.42
C LEU A 131 -1.26 -8.66 23.70
N ASP A 132 -1.66 -8.59 24.97
CA ASP A 132 -2.82 -7.82 25.44
C ASP A 132 -2.72 -6.32 25.15
N ASP A 133 -1.51 -5.81 24.92
CA ASP A 133 -1.25 -4.42 24.52
C ASP A 133 -1.77 -4.10 23.10
N LYS A 134 -2.14 -5.11 22.30
CA LYS A 134 -2.58 -5.00 20.89
C LYS A 134 -1.56 -4.38 19.94
N ARG A 135 -0.31 -4.19 20.39
CA ARG A 135 0.76 -3.56 19.62
C ARG A 135 1.95 -4.48 19.42
N THR A 136 2.14 -5.46 20.29
CA THR A 136 3.27 -6.37 20.24
C THR A 136 2.84 -7.71 19.65
N CYS A 137 3.35 -8.04 18.47
CA CYS A 137 3.19 -9.36 17.88
C CYS A 137 4.39 -10.24 18.24
N VAL A 138 4.13 -11.45 18.71
CA VAL A 138 5.11 -12.45 19.12
C VAL A 138 5.16 -13.57 18.09
N ILE A 139 6.37 -13.91 17.67
CA ILE A 139 6.68 -14.95 16.69
C ILE A 139 7.52 -16.03 17.39
N PRO A 140 6.92 -17.18 17.73
CA PRO A 140 7.67 -18.32 18.24
C PRO A 140 8.68 -18.87 17.22
N VAL A 141 9.94 -19.02 17.62
CA VAL A 141 11.05 -19.42 16.74
C VAL A 141 12.05 -20.37 17.39
N ASP A 142 12.69 -21.21 16.58
CA ASP A 142 13.91 -21.91 16.94
C ASP A 142 15.11 -21.25 16.26
N LEU A 143 16.11 -20.88 17.07
CA LEU A 143 17.34 -20.26 16.63
C LEU A 143 18.54 -21.21 16.78
N GLU A 144 19.53 -21.02 15.92
CA GLU A 144 20.78 -21.77 15.90
C GLU A 144 21.92 -20.85 16.34
N PRO A 145 22.92 -21.34 17.11
CA PRO A 145 24.09 -20.55 17.48
C PRO A 145 24.92 -20.07 16.29
N GLY A 146 25.52 -18.88 16.40
CA GLY A 146 26.42 -18.30 15.39
C GLY A 146 25.77 -17.91 14.06
N LYS A 147 24.44 -17.94 13.97
CA LYS A 147 23.68 -17.76 12.73
C LYS A 147 23.10 -16.35 12.61
N MET A 148 23.15 -15.82 11.41
CA MET A 148 22.51 -14.55 11.06
C MET A 148 21.09 -14.81 10.54
N TYR A 149 20.15 -14.01 11.03
CA TYR A 149 18.73 -14.10 10.70
C TYR A 149 18.24 -12.81 10.04
N VAL A 150 17.36 -12.96 9.04
CA VAL A 150 16.76 -11.86 8.28
C VAL A 150 15.25 -12.08 8.16
N ILE A 151 14.48 -11.12 8.64
CA ILE A 151 13.02 -11.18 8.71
C ILE A 151 12.45 -9.84 8.26
N TRP A 152 11.46 -9.86 7.37
CA TRP A 152 10.64 -8.70 7.06
C TRP A 152 9.33 -8.76 7.84
N PHE A 153 8.97 -7.65 8.47
CA PHE A 153 7.60 -7.38 8.91
C PHE A 153 6.94 -6.49 7.86
N ASN A 154 6.00 -7.07 7.10
CA ASN A 154 5.51 -6.58 5.81
C ASN A 154 6.61 -6.47 4.72
N ARG A 155 6.28 -6.84 3.48
CA ARG A 155 7.11 -6.60 2.28
C ARG A 155 6.27 -6.71 1.00
N GLY A 156 6.26 -5.65 0.19
CA GLY A 156 5.55 -5.64 -1.09
C GLY A 156 4.05 -5.94 -0.92
N ARG A 157 3.56 -6.98 -1.59
CA ARG A 157 2.15 -7.42 -1.47
C ARG A 157 1.78 -8.05 -0.13
N PHE A 158 2.76 -8.48 0.65
CA PHE A 158 2.53 -9.09 1.97
C PHE A 158 2.52 -7.97 3.02
N ASN A 159 1.34 -7.49 3.42
CA ASN A 159 1.20 -6.29 4.24
C ASN A 159 0.12 -6.43 5.33
N SER A 160 0.04 -7.60 5.94
CA SER A 160 -1.04 -7.94 6.89
C SER A 160 -0.80 -7.42 8.31
N PHE A 161 0.39 -6.90 8.65
CA PHE A 161 0.50 -6.05 9.83
C PHE A 161 -0.15 -4.69 9.53
N ARG A 162 -1.29 -4.43 10.16
CA ARG A 162 -2.12 -3.25 9.91
C ARG A 162 -2.70 -2.68 11.21
N ASP A 163 -2.87 -1.36 11.26
CA ASP A 163 -3.62 -0.72 12.35
C ASP A 163 -5.12 -1.03 12.27
N THR A 164 -5.88 -0.59 13.27
CA THR A 164 -7.33 -0.78 13.35
C THR A 164 -8.11 -0.10 12.21
N GLU A 165 -7.52 0.89 11.55
CA GLU A 165 -8.07 1.58 10.37
C GLU A 165 -7.66 0.89 9.06
N ASN A 166 -7.06 -0.30 9.16
CA ASN A 166 -6.60 -1.12 8.04
C ASN A 166 -5.47 -0.47 7.21
N ASN A 167 -4.71 0.47 7.78
CA ASN A 167 -3.50 0.99 7.15
C ASN A 167 -2.33 0.02 7.36
N PRO A 168 -1.58 -0.32 6.30
CA PRO A 168 -0.43 -1.21 6.43
C PRO A 168 0.72 -0.54 7.18
N ALA A 169 1.36 -1.29 8.07
CA ALA A 169 2.59 -0.86 8.71
C ALA A 169 3.70 -0.64 7.68
N VAL A 170 4.53 0.37 7.93
CA VAL A 170 5.75 0.61 7.16
C VAL A 170 6.60 -0.66 7.19
N PRO A 171 7.06 -1.19 6.03
CA PRO A 171 7.90 -2.37 5.99
C PRO A 171 9.15 -2.21 6.87
N TYR A 172 9.43 -3.21 7.69
CA TYR A 172 10.58 -3.20 8.60
C TYR A 172 11.43 -4.44 8.39
N LEU A 173 12.74 -4.25 8.24
CA LEU A 173 13.72 -5.31 8.14
C LEU A 173 14.40 -5.53 9.49
N LEU A 174 14.15 -6.70 10.09
CA LEU A 174 14.89 -7.17 11.25
C LEU A 174 16.05 -8.04 10.78
N VAL A 175 17.28 -7.64 11.13
CA VAL A 175 18.50 -8.44 10.98
C VAL A 175 19.18 -8.56 12.34
N PHE A 176 19.58 -9.76 12.72
CA PHE A 176 20.37 -9.99 13.92
C PHE A 176 21.25 -11.24 13.76
N LYS A 177 22.21 -11.42 14.64
CA LYS A 177 23.06 -12.61 14.70
C LYS A 177 23.07 -13.17 16.12
N THR A 178 22.99 -14.49 16.23
CA THR A 178 23.14 -15.19 17.50
C THR A 178 24.60 -15.35 17.89
N LYS A 179 24.88 -15.35 19.20
CA LYS A 179 26.21 -15.71 19.70
C LYS A 179 26.56 -17.14 19.29
N SER A 180 27.86 -17.39 19.09
CA SER A 180 28.37 -18.76 18.94
C SER A 180 28.19 -19.55 20.25
N LYS A 181 28.35 -20.87 20.17
CA LYS A 181 28.46 -21.72 21.37
C LYS A 181 29.70 -21.34 22.19
#